data_AF-A0A379U0V6-F1
#
_entry.id   AF-A0A379U0V6-F1
#
_cell.length_a   1.000
_cell.length_b   1.000
_cell.length_c   1.000
_cell.angle_alpha   90.00
_cell.angle_beta   90.00
_cell.angle_gamma   90.00
#
_symmetry.space_group_name_H-M   'P 1'
#
loop_
_entity.id
_entity.type
_entity.pdbx_description
1 polymer ?
#
loop_
_entity_poly.entity_id
_entity_poly.type
_entity_poly.pdbx_seq_one_letter_code
_entity_poly.pdbx_strand_id
1 'polypeptide(L)'
;MPPPDNKGGAGGLAVGVLGALKAAGGLWFGWSGETGNEDEPLKKVTKGNITWASFNLSEQDYEDYYCQFSNAVLWPAFHYRLDLVQFQRPAWGRLHAG
;
A
#
# COMPACT_ATOMS: atom_id res chain seq x y z
N MET A 1 7.11 3.18 -7.62
CA MET A 1 7.48 2.90 -9.03
C MET A 1 6.22 2.68 -9.86
N PRO A 2 6.15 3.05 -11.15
CA PRO A 2 5.06 2.60 -12.01
C PRO A 2 5.06 1.08 -12.09
N PRO A 3 3.90 0.40 -12.04
CA PRO A 3 3.86 -1.05 -12.16
C PRO A 3 4.45 -1.48 -13.52
N PRO A 4 5.20 -2.59 -13.58
CA PRO A 4 5.61 -3.16 -14.86
C PRO A 4 4.37 -3.50 -15.70
N ASP A 5 4.47 -3.42 -17.02
CA ASP A 5 3.36 -3.63 -17.98
C ASP A 5 2.75 -5.06 -17.96
N ASN A 6 3.14 -5.91 -17.01
CA ASN A 6 2.58 -7.24 -16.82
C ASN A 6 1.21 -7.15 -16.12
N LYS A 7 0.16 -7.36 -16.92
CA LYS A 7 -1.26 -7.37 -16.53
C LYS A 7 -1.66 -8.48 -15.54
N GLY A 8 -0.74 -9.35 -15.10
CA GLY A 8 -1.05 -10.55 -14.34
C GLY A 8 -1.25 -10.41 -12.82
N GLY A 9 -0.92 -9.26 -12.21
CA GLY A 9 -0.90 -9.13 -10.75
C GLY A 9 -1.59 -7.90 -10.15
N ALA A 10 -2.19 -7.03 -10.97
CA ALA A 10 -2.81 -5.80 -10.46
C ALA A 10 -4.22 -6.09 -9.92
N GLY A 11 -4.41 -5.94 -8.60
CA GLY A 11 -5.74 -5.97 -7.98
C GLY A 11 -6.66 -4.87 -8.55
N GLY A 12 -7.98 -5.10 -8.49
CA GLY A 12 -8.99 -4.23 -9.14
C GLY A 12 -8.89 -2.74 -8.75
N LEU A 13 -8.46 -2.44 -7.52
CA LEU A 13 -8.18 -1.08 -7.06
C LEU A 13 -7.10 -0.40 -7.91
N ALA A 14 -5.96 -1.07 -8.12
CA ALA A 14 -4.82 -0.49 -8.84
C ALA A 14 -5.18 -0.21 -10.30
N VAL A 15 -5.93 -1.12 -10.94
CA VAL A 15 -6.40 -0.95 -12.32
C VAL A 15 -7.37 0.24 -12.42
N GLY A 16 -8.35 0.32 -11.52
CA GLY A 16 -9.35 1.40 -11.52
C GLY A 16 -8.73 2.78 -11.31
N VAL A 17 -7.89 2.91 -10.28
CA VAL A 17 -7.21 4.18 -9.97
C VAL A 17 -6.27 4.60 -11.10
N LEU A 18 -5.56 3.65 -11.73
CA LEU A 18 -4.70 3.96 -12.87
C LEU A 18 -5.51 4.45 -14.09
N GLY A 19 -6.68 3.89 -14.31
CA GLY A 19 -7.62 4.36 -15.34
C GLY A 19 -8.01 5.82 -15.11
N ALA A 20 -8.40 6.17 -13.89
CA ALA A 20 -8.77 7.54 -13.53
C ALA A 20 -7.59 8.53 -13.68
N LEU A 21 -6.41 8.15 -13.21
CA LEU A 21 -5.21 9.00 -13.31
C LEU A 21 -4.72 9.17 -14.75
N LYS A 22 -4.89 8.18 -15.64
CA LYS A 22 -4.60 8.34 -17.06
C LYS A 22 -5.50 9.39 -17.71
N ALA A 23 -6.78 9.44 -17.33
CA ALA A 23 -7.74 10.38 -17.87
C ALA A 23 -7.56 11.81 -17.34
N ALA A 24 -7.32 11.97 -16.02
CA ALA A 24 -7.28 13.28 -15.36
C ALA A 24 -5.87 13.82 -15.09
N GLY A 25 -4.85 12.96 -15.10
CA GLY A 25 -3.54 13.27 -14.53
C GLY A 25 -3.56 13.26 -13.01
N GLY A 26 -2.40 13.51 -12.38
CA GLY A 26 -2.30 13.71 -10.93
C GLY A 26 -1.17 12.94 -10.26
N LEU A 27 -1.33 12.72 -8.96
CA LEU A 27 -0.35 12.08 -8.09
C LEU A 27 -0.79 10.68 -7.69
N TRP A 28 0.03 9.68 -8.01
CA TRP A 28 -0.02 8.36 -7.41
C TRP A 28 0.94 8.32 -6.22
N PHE A 29 0.41 8.33 -5.00
CA PHE A 29 1.20 8.25 -3.77
C PHE A 29 1.00 6.92 -3.05
N GLY A 30 2.07 6.29 -2.56
CA GLY A 30 1.95 5.08 -1.77
C GLY A 30 3.25 4.30 -1.59
N TRP A 31 3.14 3.13 -0.97
CA TRP A 31 4.26 2.22 -0.75
C TRP A 31 4.91 1.78 -2.06
N SER A 32 6.24 1.75 -2.08
CA SER A 32 7.06 1.35 -3.23
C SER A 32 6.96 -0.15 -3.56
N GLY A 33 6.57 -0.97 -2.58
CA GLY A 33 6.69 -2.43 -2.63
C GLY A 33 7.97 -2.96 -1.96
N GLU A 34 8.84 -2.08 -1.45
CA GLU A 34 10.10 -2.42 -0.80
C GLU A 34 10.10 -2.01 0.67
N THR A 35 10.80 -2.78 1.51
CA THR A 35 11.17 -2.32 2.85
C THR A 35 12.44 -1.47 2.81
N GLY A 36 12.63 -0.58 3.78
CA GLY A 36 13.81 0.28 3.85
C GLY A 36 13.69 1.37 4.92
N ASN A 37 14.57 2.36 4.86
CA ASN A 37 14.51 3.49 5.78
C ASN A 37 13.33 4.42 5.42
N GLU A 38 12.42 4.60 6.37
CA GLU A 38 11.23 5.43 6.22
C GLU A 38 11.51 6.94 6.24
N ASP A 39 12.68 7.36 6.73
CA ASP A 39 13.14 8.75 6.72
C ASP A 39 13.72 9.18 5.37
N GLU A 40 13.89 8.25 4.41
CA GLU A 40 14.37 8.60 3.08
C GLU A 40 13.37 9.49 2.33
N PRO A 41 13.84 10.49 1.56
CA PRO A 41 12.98 11.29 0.72
C PRO A 41 12.17 10.43 -0.25
N LEU A 42 10.93 10.84 -0.52
CA LEU A 42 10.07 10.17 -1.49
C LEU A 42 10.76 10.00 -2.85
N LYS A 43 10.77 8.77 -3.37
CA LYS A 43 11.19 8.49 -4.74
C LYS A 43 10.09 9.00 -5.68
N LYS A 44 10.42 9.99 -6.53
CA LYS A 44 9.47 10.61 -7.47
C LYS A 44 9.84 10.30 -8.92
N VAL A 45 8.84 9.92 -9.72
CA VAL A 45 8.97 9.70 -11.17
C VAL A 45 7.73 10.25 -11.84
N THR A 46 7.88 11.02 -12.93
CA THR A 46 6.75 11.49 -13.75
C THR A 46 6.77 10.81 -15.11
N LYS A 47 5.63 10.30 -15.56
CA LYS A 47 5.41 9.75 -16.90
C LYS A 47 4.06 10.24 -17.42
N GLY A 48 4.08 10.97 -18.54
CA GLY A 48 2.88 11.64 -19.04
C GLY A 48 2.37 12.68 -18.03
N ASN A 49 1.07 12.65 -17.75
CA ASN A 49 0.38 13.53 -16.81
C ASN A 49 0.31 12.98 -15.37
N ILE A 50 1.00 11.88 -15.07
CA ILE A 50 1.00 11.23 -13.76
C ILE A 50 2.38 11.37 -13.12
N THR A 51 2.39 11.79 -11.86
CA THR A 51 3.56 11.72 -10.99
C THR A 51 3.35 10.58 -10.00
N TRP A 52 4.32 9.68 -9.90
CA TRP A 52 4.40 8.67 -8.86
C TRP A 52 5.33 9.17 -7.77
N ALA A 53 4.88 9.19 -6.53
CA ALA A 53 5.70 9.46 -5.36
C ALA A 53 5.57 8.27 -4.40
N SER A 54 6.68 7.58 -4.12
CA SER A 54 6.64 6.38 -3.28
C SER A 54 7.66 6.42 -2.14
N PHE A 55 7.28 5.83 -1.02
CA PHE A 55 8.12 5.60 0.16
C PHE A 55 8.31 4.11 0.40
N ASN A 56 9.37 3.76 1.11
CA ASN A 56 9.57 2.40 1.61
C ASN A 56 8.94 2.30 3.00
N LEU A 57 8.37 1.14 3.34
CA LEU A 57 7.98 0.85 4.71
C LEU A 57 9.23 0.42 5.49
N SER A 58 9.34 0.76 6.77
CA SER A 58 10.28 0.04 7.63
C SER A 58 9.90 -1.45 7.71
N GLU A 59 10.84 -2.32 8.05
CA GLU A 59 10.54 -3.74 8.23
C GLU A 59 9.45 -3.95 9.30
N GLN A 60 9.47 -3.14 10.34
CA GLN A 60 8.48 -3.20 11.40
C GLN A 60 7.10 -2.75 10.92
N ASP A 61 6.99 -1.68 10.14
CA ASP A 61 5.71 -1.24 9.61
C ASP A 61 5.18 -2.20 8.54
N TYR A 62 6.05 -2.81 7.74
CA TYR A 62 5.64 -3.88 6.85
C TYR A 62 5.00 -5.04 7.63
N GLU A 63 5.61 -5.46 8.74
CA GLU A 63 5.05 -6.53 9.56
C GLU A 63 3.75 -6.09 10.28
N ASP A 64 3.80 -5.02 11.07
CA ASP A 64 2.69 -4.64 11.95
C ASP A 64 1.49 -4.09 11.17
N TYR A 65 1.75 -3.20 10.22
CA TYR A 65 0.68 -2.54 9.48
C TYR A 65 0.21 -3.40 8.29
N TYR A 66 1.12 -3.87 7.44
CA TYR A 66 0.73 -4.58 6.21
C TYR A 66 0.39 -6.05 6.47
N CYS A 67 1.28 -6.83 7.10
CA CYS A 67 1.03 -8.26 7.33
C CYS A 67 -0.01 -8.50 8.41
N GLN A 68 0.16 -7.94 9.60
CA GLN A 68 -0.69 -8.22 10.76
C GLN A 68 -2.02 -7.48 10.67
N PHE A 69 -2.02 -6.16 10.83
CA PHE A 69 -3.29 -5.46 10.96
C PHE A 69 -4.12 -5.46 9.67
N SER A 70 -3.53 -5.08 8.54
CA SER A 70 -4.28 -4.99 7.27
C SER A 70 -4.70 -6.37 6.76
N ASN A 71 -3.78 -7.33 6.69
CA ASN A 71 -4.04 -8.62 6.03
C ASN A 71 -4.45 -9.76 6.99
N ALA A 72 -4.04 -9.76 8.25
CA ALA A 72 -4.43 -10.79 9.22
C ALA A 72 -5.64 -10.38 10.10
N VAL A 73 -6.02 -9.09 10.14
CA VAL A 73 -7.21 -8.62 10.87
C VAL A 73 -8.27 -8.05 9.93
N LEU A 74 -8.00 -6.93 9.24
CA LEU A 74 -9.03 -6.22 8.48
C LEU A 74 -9.53 -7.02 7.28
N TRP A 75 -8.62 -7.59 6.48
CA TRP A 75 -8.99 -8.38 5.31
C TRP A 75 -9.96 -9.53 5.67
N PRO A 76 -9.63 -10.48 6.57
CA PRO A 76 -10.55 -11.55 6.92
C PRO A 76 -11.84 -11.04 7.58
N ALA A 77 -11.77 -9.99 8.41
CA ALA A 77 -12.96 -9.41 9.04
C ALA A 77 -13.95 -8.86 8.01
N PHE A 78 -13.48 -8.06 7.04
CA PHE A 78 -14.35 -7.52 5.98
C PHE A 78 -14.78 -8.55 4.93
N HIS A 79 -14.16 -9.73 4.93
CA HIS A 79 -14.58 -10.88 4.12
C HIS A 79 -15.38 -11.92 4.91
N TYR A 80 -15.89 -11.57 6.10
CA TYR A 80 -16.70 -12.44 6.95
C TYR A 80 -16.02 -13.76 7.38
N ARG A 81 -14.69 -13.78 7.35
CA ARG A 81 -13.84 -14.91 7.78
C ARG A 81 -13.25 -14.67 9.16
N LEU A 82 -14.13 -14.48 10.14
CA LEU A 82 -13.73 -14.20 11.53
C LEU A 82 -12.87 -15.30 12.15
N ASP A 83 -12.96 -16.53 11.63
CA ASP A 83 -12.10 -17.67 11.99
C ASP A 83 -10.62 -17.44 11.65
N LEU A 84 -10.31 -16.56 10.70
CA LEU A 84 -8.95 -16.23 10.27
C LEU A 84 -8.39 -14.95 10.92
N VAL A 85 -9.18 -14.25 11.74
CA VAL A 85 -8.74 -13.00 12.36
C VAL A 85 -7.68 -13.28 13.43
N GLN A 86 -6.46 -12.80 13.22
CA GLN A 86 -5.37 -12.89 14.18
C GLN A 86 -5.06 -11.51 14.76
N PHE A 87 -5.72 -11.16 15.87
CA PHE A 87 -5.54 -9.84 16.49
C PHE A 87 -4.39 -9.82 17.50
N GLN A 88 -3.40 -8.95 17.27
CA GLN A 88 -2.35 -8.64 18.23
C GLN A 88 -2.41 -7.16 18.64
N ARG A 89 -2.49 -6.89 19.96
CA ARG A 89 -2.64 -5.53 20.53
C ARG A 89 -1.57 -4.49 20.10
N PRO A 90 -0.28 -4.83 19.92
CA PRO A 90 0.72 -3.85 19.51
C PRO A 90 0.45 -3.21 18.13
N ALA A 91 -0.12 -3.97 17.19
CA ALA A 91 -0.38 -3.50 15.83
C ALA A 91 -1.48 -2.41 15.76
N TRP A 92 -2.45 -2.45 16.69
CA TRP A 92 -3.53 -1.45 16.77
C TRP A 92 -3.02 -0.06 17.20
N GLY A 93 -2.03 0.00 18.09
CA GLY A 93 -1.53 1.27 18.63
C GLY A 93 -0.88 2.18 17.59
N ARG A 94 -0.24 1.63 16.55
CA ARG A 94 0.50 2.41 15.54
C ARG A 94 -0.38 3.06 14.47
N LEU A 95 -1.51 2.46 14.09
CA LEU A 95 -2.44 3.08 13.15
C LEU A 95 -3.01 4.41 13.68
N HIS A 96 -3.01 4.58 15.00
CA HIS A 96 -3.58 5.73 15.70
C HIS A 96 -2.52 6.68 16.31
N ALA A 97 -1.24 6.45 16.07
CA ALA A 97 -0.13 7.25 16.63
C ALA A 97 0.55 8.17 15.58
N GLY A 98 -0.22 8.66 14.60
CA GLY A 98 0.22 9.66 13.62
C GLY A 98 -0.30 11.06 13.94
#